data_AF-A0A383E337-F1
#
_entry.id   AF-A0A383E337-F1
#
_cell.length_a   1.000
_cell.length_b   1.000
_cell.length_c   1.000
_cell.angle_alpha   90.00
_cell.angle_beta   90.00
_cell.angle_gamma   90.00
#
_symmetry.space_group_name_H-M   'P 1'
#
loop_
_entity.id
_entity.type
_entity.pdbx_description
1 polymer ?
#
loop_
_entity_poly.entity_id
_entity_poly.type
_entity_poly.pdbx_seq_one_letter_code
_entity_poly.pdbx_strand_id
1 'polypeptide(L)'
;QQLKGGGVKDLNDFFKNRNGMLERINDAQQKLFSQKAAWQQLTPEERAAQPEIAGLIQKNLDLIMKVVLLDRENEKLLLQNKLVPASHLPPAGRQNPNLVAQRYKSNH
;
A
#
# COMPACT_ATOMS: atom_id res chain seq x y z
N GLN A 1 -13.98 14.30 -7.53
CA GLN A 1 -15.39 13.87 -7.43
C GLN A 1 -15.81 13.96 -5.98
N GLN A 2 -16.75 14.86 -5.65
CA GLN A 2 -17.36 14.94 -4.32
C GLN A 2 -18.31 13.76 -4.16
N LEU A 3 -18.27 13.06 -3.02
CA LEU A 3 -19.28 12.11 -2.58
C LEU A 3 -20.60 12.88 -2.33
N LYS A 4 -21.29 13.27 -3.40
CA LYS A 4 -22.61 13.88 -3.32
C LYS A 4 -23.67 12.77 -3.36
N GLY A 5 -24.25 12.48 -2.20
CA GLY A 5 -25.63 11.97 -2.10
C GLY A 5 -25.90 10.52 -2.52
N GLY A 6 -24.90 9.65 -2.54
CA GLY A 6 -25.06 8.23 -2.83
C GLY A 6 -25.23 7.39 -1.57
N GLY A 7 -26.35 6.68 -1.43
CA GLY A 7 -26.70 5.90 -0.23
C GLY A 7 -25.73 4.75 0.10
N VAL A 8 -26.04 4.02 1.18
CA VAL A 8 -25.27 2.90 1.78
C VAL A 8 -24.61 1.93 0.78
N LYS A 9 -25.21 1.76 -0.41
CA LYS A 9 -24.66 0.94 -1.51
C LYS A 9 -23.33 1.45 -2.05
N ASP A 10 -23.18 2.75 -2.28
CA ASP A 10 -21.96 3.34 -2.85
C ASP A 10 -20.78 3.22 -1.88
N LEU A 11 -21.08 3.30 -0.58
CA LEU A 11 -20.10 3.11 0.48
C LEU A 11 -19.66 1.64 0.60
N ASN A 12 -20.60 0.69 0.46
CA ASN A 12 -20.28 -0.74 0.44
C ASN A 12 -19.44 -1.12 -0.78
N ASP A 13 -19.78 -0.61 -1.96
CA ASP A 13 -19.00 -0.83 -3.19
C ASP A 13 -17.60 -0.21 -3.08
N PHE A 14 -17.48 0.97 -2.46
CA PHE A 14 -16.19 1.57 -2.12
C PHE A 14 -15.35 0.64 -1.25
N PHE A 15 -15.90 0.12 -0.13
CA PHE A 15 -15.15 -0.77 0.76
C PHE A 15 -14.79 -2.10 0.10
N LYS A 16 -15.67 -2.67 -0.73
CA LYS A 16 -15.37 -3.88 -1.49
C LYS A 16 -14.20 -3.66 -2.46
N ASN A 17 -14.24 -2.57 -3.23
CA ASN A 17 -13.18 -2.21 -4.16
C ASN A 17 -11.85 -1.94 -3.44
N ARG A 18 -11.92 -1.23 -2.31
CA ARG A 18 -10.76 -0.98 -1.45
C ARG A 18 -10.13 -2.27 -0.95
N ASN A 19 -10.93 -3.20 -0.42
CA ASN A 19 -10.42 -4.47 0.09
C ASN A 19 -9.76 -5.29 -1.02
N GLY A 20 -10.39 -5.41 -2.20
CA GLY A 20 -9.78 -6.09 -3.35
C GLY A 20 -8.53 -5.39 -3.91
N MET A 21 -8.40 -4.07 -3.73
CA MET A 21 -7.15 -3.36 -4.03
C MET A 21 -6.06 -3.72 -3.01
N LEU A 22 -6.36 -3.72 -1.71
CA LEU A 22 -5.40 -4.04 -0.64
C LEU A 22 -4.89 -5.48 -0.75
N GLU A 23 -5.75 -6.44 -1.10
CA GLU A 23 -5.34 -7.83 -1.37
C GLU A 23 -4.31 -7.90 -2.51
N ARG A 24 -4.59 -7.23 -3.64
CA ARG A 24 -3.66 -7.18 -4.78
C ARG A 24 -2.33 -6.51 -4.43
N ILE A 25 -2.35 -5.49 -3.57
CA ILE A 25 -1.12 -4.85 -3.07
C ILE A 25 -0.31 -5.82 -2.22
N ASN A 26 -0.96 -6.58 -1.34
CA ASN A 26 -0.30 -7.58 -0.52
C ASN A 26 0.37 -8.65 -1.40
N ASP A 27 -0.34 -9.17 -2.41
CA ASP A 27 0.22 -10.13 -3.37
C ASP A 27 1.40 -9.57 -4.15
N ALA A 28 1.29 -8.31 -4.61
CA ALA A 28 2.38 -7.63 -5.31
C ALA A 28 3.60 -7.45 -4.41
N GLN A 29 3.39 -7.08 -3.14
CA GLN A 29 4.46 -6.94 -2.15
C GLN A 29 5.17 -8.27 -1.90
N GLN A 30 4.44 -9.37 -1.73
CA GLN A 30 5.03 -10.69 -1.53
C GLN A 30 5.89 -11.11 -2.73
N LYS A 31 5.35 -10.95 -3.95
CA LYS A 31 6.10 -11.25 -5.19
C LYS A 31 7.37 -10.40 -5.30
N LEU A 32 7.28 -9.11 -5.00
CA LEU A 32 8.42 -8.20 -5.05
C LEU A 32 9.49 -8.57 -4.01
N PHE A 33 9.11 -9.01 -2.82
CA PHE A 33 10.05 -9.50 -1.82
C PHE A 33 10.74 -10.78 -2.25
N SER A 34 10.02 -11.73 -2.84
CA SER A 34 10.63 -12.93 -3.44
C SER A 34 11.61 -12.58 -4.55
N GLN A 35 11.24 -11.65 -5.44
CA GLN A 35 12.11 -11.18 -6.53
C GLN A 35 13.36 -10.46 -6.00
N LYS A 36 13.20 -9.58 -5.00
CA LYS A 36 14.32 -8.90 -4.34
C LYS A 36 15.26 -9.90 -3.67
N ALA A 37 14.72 -10.91 -2.98
CA ALA A 37 15.52 -11.96 -2.37
C ALA A 37 16.32 -12.74 -3.42
N ALA A 38 15.68 -13.15 -4.52
CA ALA A 38 16.36 -13.82 -5.64
C ALA A 38 17.46 -12.94 -6.24
N TRP A 39 17.18 -11.66 -6.49
CA TRP A 39 18.16 -10.69 -6.99
C TRP A 39 19.36 -10.54 -6.06
N GLN A 40 19.15 -10.57 -4.75
CA GLN A 40 20.22 -10.44 -3.75
C GLN A 40 21.12 -11.69 -3.65
N GLN A 41 20.67 -12.85 -4.11
CA GLN A 41 21.48 -14.07 -4.16
C GLN A 41 22.44 -14.09 -5.36
N LEU A 42 22.26 -13.22 -6.35
CA LEU A 42 23.12 -13.13 -7.52
C LEU A 42 24.50 -12.54 -7.18
N THR A 43 25.52 -12.96 -7.92
CA THR A 43 26.86 -12.39 -7.78
C THR A 43 26.89 -10.93 -8.21
N PRO A 44 27.91 -10.15 -7.79
CA PRO A 44 28.08 -8.78 -8.27
C PRO A 44 28.16 -8.67 -9.79
N GLU A 45 28.78 -9.63 -10.47
CA GLU A 45 28.93 -9.67 -11.93
C GLU A 45 27.59 -9.90 -12.64
N GLU A 46 26.79 -10.84 -12.13
CA GLU A 46 25.43 -11.10 -12.63
C GLU A 46 24.53 -9.87 -12.45
N ARG A 47 24.65 -9.19 -11.31
CA ARG A 47 23.90 -7.94 -11.06
C ARG A 47 24.37 -6.78 -11.93
N ALA A 48 25.67 -6.69 -12.18
CA ALA A 48 26.25 -5.67 -13.05
C ALA A 48 25.83 -5.84 -14.52
N ALA A 49 25.47 -7.06 -14.93
CA ALA A 49 24.92 -7.31 -16.26
C ALA A 49 23.49 -6.80 -16.44
N GLN A 50 22.74 -6.57 -15.35
CA GLN A 50 21.33 -6.13 -15.35
C GLN A 50 21.07 -5.02 -14.31
N PRO A 51 21.77 -3.87 -14.38
CA PRO A 51 21.70 -2.82 -13.37
C PRO A 51 20.29 -2.22 -13.21
N GLU A 52 19.44 -2.30 -14.23
CA GLU A 52 18.07 -1.79 -14.24
C GLU A 52 17.16 -2.50 -13.24
N ILE A 53 17.44 -3.77 -12.90
CA ILE A 53 16.56 -4.57 -12.02
C ILE A 53 16.52 -3.96 -10.63
N ALA A 54 17.64 -3.49 -10.09
CA ALA A 54 17.68 -2.81 -8.81
C ALA A 54 16.79 -1.56 -8.80
N GLY A 55 16.83 -0.78 -9.88
CA GLY A 55 15.99 0.41 -10.05
C GLY A 55 14.50 0.08 -10.17
N LEU A 56 14.15 -1.01 -10.87
CA LEU A 56 12.76 -1.47 -10.99
C LEU A 56 12.20 -1.99 -9.66
N ILE A 57 13.01 -2.73 -8.89
CA ILE A 57 12.63 -3.18 -7.54
C ILE A 57 12.33 -1.97 -6.66
N GLN A 58 13.23 -0.98 -6.66
CA GLN A 58 13.07 0.25 -5.89
C GLN A 58 11.79 1.00 -6.30
N LYS A 59 11.60 1.22 -7.61
CA LYS A 59 10.42 1.89 -8.15
C LYS A 59 9.11 1.20 -7.75
N ASN A 60 9.09 -0.13 -7.74
CA ASN A 60 7.91 -0.89 -7.30
C ASN A 60 7.63 -0.72 -5.80
N LEU A 61 8.68 -0.69 -4.96
CA LEU A 61 8.53 -0.40 -3.52
C LEU A 61 7.97 1.01 -3.29
N ASP A 62 8.48 2.00 -4.02
CA ASP A 62 7.99 3.39 -3.94
C ASP A 62 6.51 3.48 -4.33
N LEU A 63 6.10 2.78 -5.40
CA LEU A 63 4.70 2.76 -5.85
C LEU A 63 3.79 2.09 -4.82
N ILE A 64 4.17 0.94 -4.27
CA ILE A 64 3.42 0.29 -3.19
C ILE A 64 3.26 1.26 -2.02
N MET A 65 4.33 1.97 -1.64
CA MET A 65 4.26 2.92 -0.53
C MET A 65 3.36 4.12 -0.81
N LYS A 66 3.39 4.67 -2.02
CA LYS A 66 2.46 5.74 -2.43
C LYS A 66 1.00 5.29 -2.29
N VAL A 67 0.67 4.08 -2.73
CA VAL A 67 -0.71 3.58 -2.61
C VAL A 67 -1.12 3.41 -1.16
N VAL A 68 -0.25 2.86 -0.32
CA VAL A 68 -0.52 2.71 1.12
C VAL A 68 -0.70 4.06 1.82
N LEU A 69 0.07 5.09 1.45
CA LEU A 69 -0.09 6.44 2.00
C LEU A 69 -1.42 7.08 1.59
N LEU A 70 -1.78 6.98 0.31
CA LEU A 70 -3.07 7.46 -0.21
C LEU A 70 -4.25 6.77 0.48
N ASP A 71 -4.14 5.45 0.69
CA ASP A 71 -5.16 4.68 1.38
C ASP A 71 -5.37 5.15 2.83
N ARG A 72 -4.30 5.49 3.55
CA ARG A 72 -4.39 6.08 4.90
C ARG A 72 -5.00 7.48 4.90
N GLU A 73 -4.67 8.30 3.92
CA GLU A 73 -5.28 9.63 3.78
C GLU A 73 -6.79 9.50 3.52
N ASN A 74 -7.19 8.55 2.68
CA ASN A 74 -8.60 8.22 2.44
C ASN A 74 -9.29 7.73 3.72
N GLU A 75 -8.67 6.84 4.50
CA GLU A 75 -9.20 6.41 5.81
C GLU A 75 -9.41 7.59 6.77
N LYS A 76 -8.46 8.53 6.84
CA LYS A 76 -8.57 9.73 7.66
C LYS A 76 -9.76 10.59 7.23
N LEU A 77 -9.95 10.78 5.92
CA LEU A 77 -11.09 11.52 5.38
C LEU A 77 -12.42 10.84 5.71
N LEU A 78 -12.49 9.51 5.59
CA LEU A 78 -13.70 8.75 5.95
C LEU A 78 -14.04 8.91 7.44
N LEU A 79 -13.04 8.84 8.32
CA LEU A 79 -13.22 9.03 9.76
C LEU A 79 -13.70 10.45 10.09
N GLN A 80 -13.06 11.48 9.51
CA GLN A 80 -13.45 12.88 9.72
C GLN A 80 -14.88 13.17 9.28
N ASN A 81 -15.35 12.52 8.21
CA ASN A 81 -16.71 12.68 7.69
C ASN A 81 -17.73 11.70 8.30
N LYS A 82 -17.34 10.90 9.30
CA LYS A 82 -18.20 9.87 9.94
C LYS A 82 -18.77 8.85 8.93
N LEU A 83 -18.01 8.55 7.88
CA LEU A 83 -18.37 7.61 6.80
C LEU A 83 -17.76 6.21 7.03
N VAL A 84 -17.25 5.92 8.22
CA VAL A 84 -16.72 4.60 8.59
C VAL A 84 -17.82 3.82 9.32
N PRO A 85 -18.34 2.72 8.75
CA PRO A 85 -19.23 1.80 9.44
C PRO A 85 -18.54 1.21 10.68
N ALA A 86 -19.29 0.94 11.75
CA ALA A 86 -18.74 0.38 12.99
C ALA A 86 -18.01 -0.96 12.77
N SER A 87 -18.45 -1.76 11.80
CA SER A 87 -17.81 -3.01 11.38
C SER A 87 -16.45 -2.82 10.70
N HIS A 88 -16.14 -1.61 10.22
CA HIS A 88 -14.93 -1.28 9.44
C HIS A 88 -13.97 -0.35 10.21
N LEU A 89 -14.19 -0.18 11.52
CA LEU A 89 -13.25 0.55 12.37
C LEU A 89 -11.88 -0.15 12.35
N PRO A 90 -10.79 0.56 12.02
CA PRO A 90 -9.47 -0.05 12.04
C PRO A 90 -9.11 -0.45 13.48
N PRO A 91 -8.50 -1.63 13.69
CA PRO A 91 -7.95 -2.01 14.99
C PRO A 91 -6.90 -0.99 15.44
N ALA A 92 -6.80 -0.73 16.75
CA ALA A 92 -6.00 0.36 17.33
C ALA A 92 -4.53 0.42 16.82
N GLY A 93 -3.92 -0.72 16.49
CA GLY A 93 -2.55 -0.79 15.96
C GLY A 93 -2.36 -0.22 14.55
N ARG A 94 -3.42 -0.06 13.74
CA ARG A 94 -3.37 0.59 12.41
C ARG A 94 -3.45 2.12 12.47
N GLN A 95 -3.72 2.70 13.65
CA GLN A 95 -3.94 4.14 13.82
C GLN A 95 -2.66 4.98 13.91
N ASN A 96 -1.46 4.40 13.73
CA ASN A 96 -0.21 5.17 13.71
C ASN A 96 0.29 5.38 12.26
N PRO A 97 -0.14 6.46 11.57
CA PRO A 97 0.19 6.71 10.17
C PRO A 97 1.69 6.97 9.95
N ASN A 98 2.40 7.45 10.97
CA ASN A 98 3.81 7.80 10.87
C ASN A 98 4.74 6.58 10.94
N LEU A 99 4.28 5.47 11.54
CA LEU A 99 5.13 4.30 11.77
C LEU A 99 5.61 3.65 10.47
N VAL A 100 4.73 3.51 9.47
CA VAL A 100 5.08 2.88 8.19
C VAL A 100 5.89 3.82 7.30
N ALA A 101 5.56 5.11 7.29
CA ALA A 101 6.35 6.11 6.60
C ALA A 101 7.76 6.24 7.20
N GLN A 102 7.89 6.18 8.53
CA GLN A 102 9.19 6.16 9.21
C GLN A 102 9.99 4.90 8.89
N ARG A 103 9.39 3.70 8.99
CA ARG A 103 10.06 2.44 8.62
C ARG A 103 10.55 2.42 7.18
N TYR A 104 9.82 3.04 6.26
CA TYR A 104 10.26 3.18 4.88
C TYR A 104 11.50 4.08 4.77
N LYS A 105 11.42 5.27 5.37
CA LYS A 105 12.53 6.25 5.39
C LYS A 105 13.79 5.75 6.10
N SER A 106 13.68 4.81 7.03
CA SER A 106 14.82 4.23 7.74
C SER A 106 15.47 3.05 7.01
N ASN A 107 14.78 2.45 6.04
CA ASN A 107 15.28 1.31 5.26
C ASN A 107 15.84 1.73 3.89
N HIS A 108 15.92 3.04 3.62
CA HIS A 108 16.50 3.71 2.45
C HIS A 108 17.47 4.78 2.96
#